data_AF-A0A849DMW2-F1
#
_entry.id   AF-A0A849DMW2-F1
#
_cell.length_a   1.000
_cell.length_b   1.000
_cell.length_c   1.000
_cell.angle_alpha   90.00
_cell.angle_beta   90.00
_cell.angle_gamma   90.00
#
_symmetry.space_group_name_H-M   'P 1'
#
loop_
_entity.id
_entity.type
_entity.pdbx_description
1 polymer ?
#
loop_
_entity_poly.entity_id
_entity_poly.type
_entity_poly.pdbx_seq_one_letter_code
_entity_poly.pdbx_strand_id
1 'polypeptide(L)'
;MPGQPPRPTRQERLLALSAWHREWEQKHADSTPLRAEEHPEDSDYYLHHVDMDASPEAQWEFTRRAREIMGLDPETGRLLDD
;
A
#
# COMPACT_ATOMS: atom_id res chain seq x y z
N MET A 1 31.08 17.56 -5.76
CA MET A 1 29.88 17.16 -5.00
C MET A 1 29.66 15.70 -5.28
N PRO A 2 29.78 14.78 -4.30
CA PRO A 2 29.42 13.38 -4.55
C PRO A 2 27.96 13.34 -4.98
N GLY A 3 27.72 12.77 -6.17
CA GLY A 3 26.43 12.81 -6.86
C GLY A 3 25.35 12.09 -6.07
N GLN A 4 24.20 12.73 -5.97
CA GLN A 4 22.99 12.12 -5.42
C GLN A 4 22.70 10.82 -6.20
N PRO A 5 22.33 9.70 -5.53
CA PRO A 5 21.98 8.48 -6.23
C PRO A 5 20.88 8.75 -7.27
N PRO A 6 20.89 8.03 -8.40
CA PRO A 6 19.88 8.21 -9.42
C PRO A 6 18.48 8.00 -8.83
N ARG A 7 17.51 8.77 -9.32
CA ARG A 7 16.11 8.60 -8.94
C ARG A 7 15.68 7.15 -9.26
N PRO A 8 14.92 6.47 -8.39
CA PRO A 8 14.43 5.12 -8.66
C PRO A 8 13.60 5.08 -9.93
N THR A 9 13.80 4.04 -10.74
CA THR A 9 13.01 3.73 -11.93
C THR A 9 11.58 3.37 -11.56
N ARG A 10 10.65 3.43 -12.53
CA ARG A 10 9.26 2.98 -12.34
C ARG A 10 9.18 1.53 -11.84
N GLN A 11 10.03 0.64 -12.37
CA GLN A 11 10.04 -0.77 -11.96
C GLN A 11 10.46 -0.93 -10.50
N GLU A 12 11.51 -0.24 -10.06
CA GLU A 12 11.95 -0.28 -8.66
C GLU A 12 10.87 0.26 -7.71
N ARG A 13 10.15 1.33 -8.10
CA ARG A 13 9.03 1.85 -7.31
C ARG A 13 7.89 0.85 -7.20
N LEU A 14 7.54 0.16 -8.28
CA LEU A 14 6.49 -0.87 -8.27
C LEU A 14 6.88 -2.09 -7.41
N LEU A 15 8.15 -2.51 -7.45
CA LEU A 15 8.65 -3.57 -6.56
C LEU A 15 8.59 -3.15 -5.09
N ALA A 16 8.99 -1.92 -4.79
CA ALA A 16 8.88 -1.36 -3.44
C ALA A 16 7.42 -1.24 -2.99
N LEU A 17 6.50 -0.84 -3.88
CA LEU A 17 5.07 -0.76 -3.57
C LEU A 17 4.47 -2.13 -3.29
N SER A 18 4.84 -3.16 -4.08
CA SER A 18 4.39 -4.53 -3.84
C SER A 18 4.92 -5.09 -2.51
N ALA A 19 6.18 -4.82 -2.17
CA ALA A 19 6.75 -5.21 -0.88
C ALA A 19 6.03 -4.49 0.28
N TRP A 20 5.75 -3.20 0.12
CA TRP A 20 5.00 -2.42 1.10
C TRP A 20 3.58 -2.95 1.30
N HIS A 21 2.85 -3.25 0.22
CA HIS A 21 1.51 -3.82 0.29
C HIS A 21 1.48 -5.12 1.09
N ARG A 22 2.41 -6.03 0.80
CA ARG A 22 2.55 -7.29 1.54
C ARG A 22 2.89 -7.09 3.04
N GLU A 23 3.72 -6.10 3.38
CA GLU A 23 4.04 -5.78 4.77
C GLU A 23 2.83 -5.19 5.49
N TRP A 24 2.13 -4.27 4.83
CA TRP A 24 0.93 -3.62 5.34
C TRP A 24 -0.19 -4.63 5.61
N GLU A 25 -0.45 -5.57 4.68
CA GLU A 25 -1.43 -6.64 4.87
C GLU A 25 -1.11 -7.47 6.12
N GLN A 26 0.14 -7.93 6.25
CA GLN A 26 0.59 -8.72 7.41
C GLN A 26 0.45 -7.95 8.72
N LYS A 27 0.76 -6.66 8.71
CA LYS A 27 0.66 -5.79 9.89
C LYS A 27 -0.78 -5.63 10.38
N HIS A 28 -1.75 -5.56 9.46
CA HIS A 28 -3.15 -5.26 9.76
C HIS A 28 -4.09 -6.46 9.69
N ALA A 29 -3.56 -7.67 9.42
CA ALA A 29 -4.34 -8.90 9.39
C ALA A 29 -5.05 -9.17 10.73
N ASP A 30 -4.35 -9.00 11.86
CA ASP A 30 -4.93 -9.27 13.19
C ASP A 30 -5.97 -8.21 13.62
N SER A 31 -5.86 -6.98 13.10
CA SER A 31 -6.76 -5.87 13.42
C SER A 31 -7.93 -5.73 12.45
N THR A 32 -7.94 -6.50 11.36
CA THR A 32 -8.99 -6.47 10.33
C THR A 32 -9.74 -7.80 10.34
N PRO A 33 -10.91 -7.88 11.01
CA PRO A 33 -11.64 -9.14 11.12
C PRO A 33 -12.08 -9.67 9.76
N LEU A 34 -11.81 -10.94 9.50
CA LEU A 34 -12.36 -11.66 8.35
C LEU A 34 -13.86 -11.91 8.57
N ARG A 35 -14.71 -11.44 7.64
CA ARG A 35 -16.18 -11.62 7.67
C ARG A 35 -16.64 -12.62 6.61
N ALA A 36 -16.06 -13.82 6.62
CA ALA A 36 -16.25 -14.81 5.54
C ALA A 36 -17.73 -15.15 5.29
N GLU A 37 -18.57 -15.08 6.34
CA GLU A 37 -20.00 -15.38 6.29
C GLU A 37 -20.81 -14.33 5.50
N GLU A 38 -20.27 -13.13 5.30
CA GLU A 38 -20.91 -12.04 4.56
C GLU A 38 -20.60 -12.10 3.05
N HIS A 39 -19.74 -13.02 2.63
CA HIS A 39 -19.23 -13.12 1.26
C HIS A 39 -19.40 -14.53 0.67
N PRO A 40 -19.60 -14.66 -0.67
CA PRO A 40 -19.61 -15.96 -1.34
C PRO A 40 -18.28 -16.72 -1.15
N GLU A 41 -18.35 -18.04 -0.98
CA GLU A 41 -17.18 -18.92 -0.77
C GLU A 41 -16.19 -18.92 -1.95
N ASP A 42 -16.66 -18.65 -3.17
CA ASP A 42 -15.85 -18.59 -4.38
C ASP A 42 -15.29 -17.18 -4.67
N SER A 43 -15.52 -16.22 -3.77
CA SER A 43 -14.97 -14.88 -3.91
C SER A 43 -13.52 -14.80 -3.43
N ASP A 44 -12.75 -13.91 -4.04
CA ASP A 44 -11.38 -13.60 -3.59
C ASP A 44 -11.36 -12.80 -2.27
N TYR A 45 -12.49 -12.62 -1.59
CA TYR A 45 -12.59 -11.87 -0.34
C TYR A 45 -11.61 -12.39 0.72
N TYR A 46 -11.49 -13.71 0.86
CA TYR A 46 -10.57 -14.30 1.83
C TYR A 46 -9.12 -13.81 1.63
N LEU A 47 -8.73 -13.61 0.37
CA LEU A 47 -7.41 -13.12 -0.01
C LEU A 47 -7.26 -11.60 0.19
N HIS A 48 -8.34 -10.83 0.02
CA HIS A 48 -8.34 -9.37 -0.02
C HIS A 48 -9.07 -8.69 1.15
N HIS A 49 -9.45 -9.41 2.19
CA HIS A 49 -10.26 -8.84 3.27
C HIS A 49 -9.56 -7.65 3.94
N VAL A 50 -8.23 -7.69 4.10
CA VAL A 50 -7.47 -6.55 4.64
C VAL A 50 -7.55 -5.35 3.71
N ASP A 51 -7.39 -5.55 2.39
CA ASP A 51 -7.52 -4.48 1.39
C ASP A 51 -8.90 -3.81 1.42
N MET A 52 -9.95 -4.60 1.70
CA MET A 52 -11.33 -4.14 1.65
C MET A 52 -11.81 -3.53 2.96
N ASP A 53 -11.42 -4.12 4.09
CA ASP A 53 -12.03 -3.85 5.39
C ASP A 53 -11.09 -3.18 6.40
N ALA A 54 -9.82 -2.93 6.04
CA ALA A 54 -8.89 -2.23 6.92
C ALA A 54 -9.45 -0.87 7.35
N SER A 55 -9.11 -0.46 8.57
CA SER A 55 -9.61 0.80 9.13
C SER A 55 -9.19 2.01 8.27
N PRO A 56 -9.93 3.13 8.34
CA PRO A 56 -9.54 4.35 7.64
C PRO A 56 -8.10 4.80 7.93
N GLU A 57 -7.63 4.62 9.15
CA GLU A 57 -6.26 4.95 9.57
C GLU A 57 -5.22 4.05 8.89
N ALA A 58 -5.51 2.74 8.78
CA ALA A 58 -4.65 1.80 8.08
C ALA A 58 -4.60 2.08 6.57
N GLN A 59 -5.75 2.42 5.97
CA GLN A 59 -5.83 2.82 4.56
C GLN A 59 -5.08 4.13 4.29
N TRP A 60 -5.16 5.08 5.23
CA TRP A 60 -4.38 6.32 5.17
C TRP A 60 -2.87 6.05 5.27
N GLU A 61 -2.44 5.18 6.19
CA GLU A 61 -1.05 4.74 6.31
C GLU A 61 -0.53 4.16 4.98
N PHE A 62 -1.29 3.21 4.40
CA PHE A 62 -0.94 2.61 3.13
C PHE A 62 -0.79 3.66 2.04
N THR A 63 -1.80 4.51 1.88
CA THR A 63 -1.86 5.54 0.83
C THR A 63 -0.70 6.52 0.96
N ARG A 64 -0.42 6.99 2.18
CA ARG A 64 0.66 7.94 2.44
C ARG A 64 2.01 7.36 2.03
N ARG A 65 2.30 6.12 2.45
CA ARG A 65 3.57 5.46 2.15
C ARG A 65 3.68 5.06 0.67
N ALA A 66 2.59 4.61 0.05
CA ALA A 66 2.54 4.32 -1.38
C ALA A 66 2.87 5.56 -2.22
N ARG A 67 2.36 6.74 -1.83
CA ARG A 67 2.69 8.02 -2.49
C ARG A 67 4.17 8.33 -2.40
N GLU A 68 4.78 8.23 -1.22
CA GLU A 68 6.22 8.43 -1.04
C GLU A 68 7.04 7.50 -1.94
N ILE A 69 6.71 6.20 -1.99
CA ILE A 69 7.37 5.21 -2.84
C ILE A 69 7.26 5.60 -4.32
N MET A 70 6.09 6.09 -4.73
CA MET A 70 5.84 6.48 -6.11
C MET A 70 6.46 7.83 -6.50
N GLY A 71 7.08 8.55 -5.56
CA GLY A 71 7.64 9.88 -5.77
C GLY A 71 6.58 10.98 -5.79
N LEU A 72 5.48 10.76 -5.08
CA LEU A 72 4.38 11.71 -4.91
C LEU A 72 4.44 12.32 -3.51
N ASP A 73 3.87 13.51 -3.39
CA ASP A 73 3.64 14.17 -2.11
C ASP A 73 2.70 13.31 -1.24
N PRO A 74 3.08 12.95 0.00
CA PRO A 74 2.33 12.02 0.83
C PRO A 74 0.91 12.50 1.16
N GLU A 75 0.72 13.80 1.31
CA GLU A 75 -0.56 14.40 1.74
C GLU A 75 -1.50 14.65 0.56
N THR A 76 -0.96 15.22 -0.52
CA THR A 76 -1.73 15.71 -1.65
C THR A 76 -1.74 14.77 -2.86
N GLY A 77 -0.81 13.81 -2.93
CA GLY A 77 -0.66 12.88 -4.05
C GLY A 77 -0.15 13.53 -5.34
N ARG A 78 0.28 14.79 -5.29
CA ARG A 78 0.87 15.49 -6.44
C ARG A 78 2.27 14.94 -6.71
N LEU A 79 2.70 14.95 -7.97
CA LEU A 79 4.09 14.63 -8.31
C LEU A 79 5.01 15.63 -7.59
N LEU A 80 6.02 15.13 -6.88
CA LEU A 80 7.10 15.99 -6.41
C LEU A 80 7.96 16.28 -7.64
N ASP A 81 7.94 17.53 -8.12
CA ASP A 81 8.48 17.95 -9.41
C ASP A 81 9.87 17.36 -9.76
N ASP A 82 10.08 17.11 -11.06
CA ASP A 82 11.32 16.57 -11.66
C ASP A 82 12.51 17.55 -11.61
#